data_AF-A0A522DGJ1-F1
#
_entry.id   AF-A0A522DGJ1-F1
#
_cell.length_a   1.000
_cell.length_b   1.000
_cell.length_c   1.000
_cell.angle_alpha   90.00
_cell.angle_beta   90.00
_cell.angle_gamma   90.00
#
_symmetry.space_group_name_H-M   'P 1'
#
loop_
_entity.id
_entity.type
_entity.pdbx_description
1 polymer ?
#
loop_
_entity_poly.entity_id
_entity_poly.type
_entity_poly.pdbx_seq_one_letter_code
_entity_poly.pdbx_strand_id
1 'polypeptide(L)'
;MTLPRISRRIAAIAESATLKVDAKAKALQAEGRHVISYAAGEPDFATPGNIVEAASRAVLDPKNYRYTPAAGLPELREAIAA
;
A
#
# COMPACT_ATOMS: atom_id res chain seq x y z
N MET A 1 16.45 32.79 16.70
CA MET A 1 15.65 32.34 15.54
C MET A 1 15.39 30.85 15.70
N THR A 2 14.15 30.44 15.91
CA THR A 2 13.77 29.04 16.03
C THR A 2 13.75 28.40 14.64
N LEU A 3 14.48 27.29 14.47
CA LEU A 3 14.43 26.52 13.24
C LEU A 3 13.04 25.90 13.08
N PRO A 4 12.49 25.85 11.86
CA PRO A 4 11.21 25.21 11.61
C PRO A 4 11.27 23.72 11.99
N ARG A 5 10.22 23.24 12.68
CA ARG A 5 10.08 21.85 13.14
C ARG A 5 10.11 20.82 12.00
N ILE A 6 9.75 21.24 10.78
CA ILE A 6 9.69 20.39 9.59
C ILE A 6 10.78 20.81 8.61
N SER A 7 11.44 19.82 8.00
CA SER A 7 12.47 20.07 6.99
C SER A 7 11.89 20.71 5.73
N ARG A 8 12.69 21.56 5.07
CA ARG A 8 12.29 22.22 3.82
C ARG A 8 11.91 21.22 2.71
N ARG A 9 12.54 20.04 2.67
CA ARG A 9 12.24 19.01 1.66
C ARG A 9 10.82 18.46 1.81
N ILE A 10 10.41 18.15 3.04
CA ILE A 10 9.05 17.68 3.32
C ILE A 10 8.04 18.79 3.05
N ALA A 11 8.34 20.02 3.48
CA ALA A 11 7.46 21.17 3.26
C ALA A 11 7.25 21.53 1.79
N ALA A 12 8.10 21.06 0.87
CA ALA A 12 8.00 21.33 -0.56
C ALA A 12 7.15 20.29 -1.33
N ILE A 13 6.70 19.20 -0.69
CA ILE A 13 5.88 18.17 -1.33
C ILE A 13 4.45 18.69 -1.46
N ALA A 14 3.93 18.73 -2.69
CA ALA A 14 2.54 19.09 -2.95
C ALA A 14 1.59 17.96 -2.52
N GLU A 15 0.39 18.33 -2.06
CA GLU A 15 -0.64 17.35 -1.75
C GLU A 15 -1.07 16.58 -3.01
N SER A 16 -1.31 15.27 -2.86
CA SER A 16 -1.73 14.42 -3.97
C SER A 16 -3.15 14.77 -4.43
N ALA A 17 -3.27 15.18 -5.70
CA ALA A 17 -4.56 15.43 -6.32
C ALA A 17 -5.39 14.15 -6.48
N THR A 18 -4.75 13.00 -6.75
CA THR A 18 -5.44 11.72 -6.93
C THR A 18 -6.05 11.22 -5.63
N LEU A 19 -5.33 11.35 -4.51
CA LEU A 19 -5.86 10.98 -3.19
C LEU A 19 -7.06 11.85 -2.80
N LYS A 20 -7.06 13.14 -3.13
CA LYS A 20 -8.22 14.02 -2.87
C LYS A 20 -9.47 13.60 -3.62
N VAL A 21 -9.32 13.23 -4.91
CA VAL A 21 -10.44 12.79 -5.74
C VAL A 21 -10.98 11.45 -5.25
N ASP A 22 -10.11 10.48 -4.97
CA ASP A 22 -10.50 9.17 -4.45
C ASP A 22 -11.21 9.29 -3.10
N ALA A 23 -10.67 10.08 -2.17
CA ALA A 23 -11.29 10.32 -0.86
C ALA A 23 -12.69 10.96 -1.00
N LYS A 24 -12.84 11.93 -1.90
CA LYS A 24 -14.15 12.55 -2.17
C LYS A 24 -15.14 11.56 -2.77
N ALA A 25 -14.72 10.73 -3.73
CA ALA A 25 -15.58 9.72 -4.34
C ALA A 25 -16.09 8.72 -3.29
N LYS A 26 -15.19 8.22 -2.43
CA LYS A 26 -15.53 7.32 -1.32
C LYS A 26 -16.50 7.95 -0.31
N ALA A 27 -16.30 9.23 0.05
CA ALA A 27 -17.20 9.94 0.95
C ALA A 27 -18.62 10.07 0.37
N LEU A 28 -18.74 10.46 -0.91
CA LEU A 28 -20.04 10.58 -1.58
C LEU A 28 -20.76 9.22 -1.71
N GLN A 29 -20.02 8.13 -1.96
CA GLN A 29 -20.58 6.77 -1.96
C GLN A 29 -21.08 6.37 -0.56
N ALA A 30 -20.34 6.70 0.49
CA ALA A 30 -20.73 6.44 1.88
C ALA A 30 -21.98 7.23 2.31
N GLU A 31 -22.19 8.42 1.74
CA GLU A 31 -23.42 9.20 1.86
C GLU A 31 -24.61 8.61 1.07
N GLY A 32 -24.43 7.47 0.38
CA GLY A 32 -25.46 6.80 -0.40
C GLY A 32 -25.68 7.36 -1.81
N ARG A 33 -24.78 8.24 -2.29
CA ARG A 33 -24.89 8.78 -3.66
C ARG A 33 -24.34 7.78 -4.68
N HIS A 34 -25.01 7.70 -5.83
CA HIS A 34 -24.56 6.89 -6.94
C HIS A 34 -23.36 7.56 -7.65
N VAL A 35 -22.14 7.09 -7.33
CA VAL A 35 -20.89 7.60 -7.88
C VAL A 35 -20.10 6.46 -8.52
N ILE A 36 -19.74 6.63 -9.78
CA ILE A 36 -18.84 5.73 -10.51
C ILE A 36 -17.45 6.37 -10.47
N SER A 37 -16.52 5.75 -9.74
CA SER A 37 -15.15 6.26 -9.59
C SER A 37 -14.23 5.61 -10.63
N TYR A 38 -13.57 6.45 -11.43
CA TYR A 38 -12.45 6.06 -12.30
C TYR A 38 -11.10 6.50 -11.71
N ALA A 39 -11.07 6.87 -10.43
CA ALA A 39 -9.89 7.41 -9.76
C ALA A 39 -9.02 6.33 -9.10
N ALA A 40 -9.50 5.09 -9.01
CA ALA A 40 -8.76 3.99 -8.40
C ALA A 40 -7.54 3.61 -9.24
N GLY A 41 -6.38 3.48 -8.60
CA GLY A 41 -5.14 3.03 -9.23
C GLY A 41 -4.81 1.57 -8.98
N GLU A 42 -5.74 0.82 -8.35
CA GLU A 42 -5.60 -0.60 -8.04
C GLU A 42 -6.69 -1.43 -8.76
N PRO A 43 -6.44 -2.72 -9.02
CA PRO A 43 -7.46 -3.60 -9.60
C PRO A 43 -8.66 -3.81 -8.66
N ASP A 44 -9.80 -4.17 -9.24
CA ASP A 44 -11.08 -4.39 -8.55
C ASP A 44 -11.28 -5.84 -8.06
N PHE A 45 -10.34 -6.74 -8.36
CA PHE A 45 -10.38 -8.12 -7.91
C PHE A 45 -9.59 -8.34 -6.62
N ALA A 46 -10.03 -9.31 -5.83
CA ALA A 46 -9.32 -9.73 -4.63
C ALA A 46 -8.00 -10.45 -4.97
N THR A 47 -7.03 -10.37 -4.05
CA THR A 47 -5.79 -11.16 -4.14
C THR A 47 -6.09 -12.65 -4.36
N PRO A 48 -5.45 -13.31 -5.34
CA PRO A 48 -5.63 -14.74 -5.61
C PRO A 48 -5.48 -15.62 -4.36
N GLY A 49 -6.34 -16.64 -4.23
CA GLY A 49 -6.44 -17.47 -3.01
C GLY A 49 -5.15 -18.19 -2.63
N ASN A 50 -4.38 -18.67 -3.61
CA ASN A 50 -3.08 -19.32 -3.36
C ASN A 50 -2.07 -18.39 -2.67
N ILE A 51 -2.15 -17.08 -2.93
CA ILE A 51 -1.29 -16.08 -2.28
C ILE A 51 -1.76 -15.84 -0.84
N VAL A 52 -3.07 -15.72 -0.61
CA VAL A 52 -3.66 -15.56 0.72
C VAL A 52 -3.34 -16.76 1.62
N GLU A 53 -3.43 -17.97 1.08
CA GLU A 53 -3.08 -19.20 1.79
C GLU A 53 -1.59 -19.28 2.12
N ALA A 54 -0.70 -18.92 1.19
CA ALA A 54 0.73 -18.88 1.44
C ALA A 54 1.09 -17.88 2.54
N ALA A 55 0.49 -16.68 2.53
CA ALA A 55 0.66 -15.68 3.58
C ALA A 55 0.14 -16.18 4.93
N SER A 56 -1.02 -16.83 4.95
CA SER A 56 -1.61 -17.40 6.18
C SER A 56 -0.71 -18.48 6.80
N ARG A 57 -0.15 -19.38 5.98
CA ARG A 57 0.83 -20.36 6.45
C ARG A 57 2.11 -19.69 6.96
N ALA A 58 2.60 -18.67 6.27
CA ALA A 58 3.82 -17.96 6.67
C ALA A 58 3.66 -17.26 8.03
N VAL A 59 2.49 -16.68 8.31
CA VAL A 59 2.17 -16.03 9.59
C VAL A 59 2.19 -17.00 10.77
N LEU A 60 1.95 -18.29 10.56
CA LEU A 60 1.96 -19.30 11.62
C LEU A 60 3.33 -19.97 11.83
N ASP A 61 4.30 -19.70 10.96
CA ASP A 61 5.62 -20.33 10.98
C ASP A 61 6.63 -19.41 11.70
N PRO A 62 7.19 -19.84 12.87
CA PRO A 62 8.13 -19.03 13.65
C PRO A 62 9.38 -18.58 12.89
N LYS A 63 9.74 -19.25 11.77
CA LYS A 63 10.87 -18.84 10.94
C LYS A 63 10.70 -17.42 10.38
N ASN A 64 9.46 -16.94 10.25
CA ASN A 64 9.13 -15.66 9.65
C ASN A 64 9.02 -14.49 10.66
N TYR A 65 9.34 -14.71 11.95
CA TYR A 65 9.09 -13.69 13.00
C TYR A 65 10.27 -12.74 13.24
N ARG A 66 11.30 -12.79 12.40
CA ARG A 66 12.55 -12.03 12.56
C ARG A 66 12.88 -11.26 11.29
N TYR A 67 13.90 -10.43 11.38
CA TYR A 67 14.36 -9.64 10.25
C TYR A 67 14.73 -10.50 9.06
N THR A 68 14.37 -10.01 7.88
CA THR A 68 14.86 -10.50 6.61
C THR A 68 16.11 -9.71 6.20
N PRO A 69 16.91 -10.22 5.25
CA PRO A 69 17.98 -9.43 4.66
C PRO A 69 17.46 -8.12 4.06
N ALA A 70 18.27 -7.06 4.08
CA ALA A 70 17.86 -5.75 3.55
C ALA A 70 17.43 -5.78 2.07
N ALA A 71 17.97 -6.72 1.30
CA ALA A 71 17.61 -6.91 -0.11
C ALA A 71 16.34 -7.76 -0.32
N GLY A 72 15.73 -8.30 0.74
CA GLY A 72 14.63 -9.26 0.68
C GLY A 72 15.08 -10.72 0.88
N LEU A 73 14.09 -11.62 1.00
CA LEU A 73 14.31 -13.07 1.15
C LEU A 73 15.00 -13.66 -0.09
N PRO A 74 16.02 -14.53 0.07
CA PRO A 74 16.69 -15.18 -1.06
C PRO A 74 15.72 -15.88 -2.01
N GLU A 75 14.76 -16.63 -1.48
CA GLU A 75 13.80 -17.42 -2.26
C GLU A 75 12.88 -16.52 -3.10
N LEU A 76 12.50 -15.35 -2.57
CA LEU A 76 11.72 -14.37 -3.32
C LEU A 76 12.55 -13.75 -4.46
N ARG A 77 13.81 -13.44 -4.19
CA ARG A 77 14.70 -12.83 -5.19
C ARG A 77 15.00 -13.80 -6.33
N GLU A 78 15.23 -15.07 -6.01
CA GLU A 78 15.41 -16.13 -7.01
C GLU A 78 14.15 -16.31 -7.85
N ALA A 79 12.97 -16.35 -7.22
CA ALA A 79 11.69 -16.47 -7.94
C ALA A 79 11.37 -15.27 -8.85
N ILE A 80 11.82 -14.06 -8.51
CA ILE A 80 11.67 -12.86 -9.36
C ILE A 80 12.65 -12.89 -10.56
N ALA A 81 13.83 -13.48 -10.38
CA ALA A 81 14.88 -13.48 -11.40
C ALA A 81 14.77 -14.62 -12.43
N ALA A 82 14.11 -15.72 -12.06
CA ALA A 82 13.86 -16.87 -12.92
C ALA A 82 12.85 -16.55 -14.04
#